data_AF-A0A938K8X3-F1
#
_entry.id   AF-A0A938K8X3-F1
#
_cell.length_a   1.000
_cell.length_b   1.000
_cell.length_c   1.000
_cell.angle_alpha   90.00
_cell.angle_beta   90.00
_cell.angle_gamma   90.00
#
_symmetry.space_group_name_H-M   'P 1'
#
loop_
_entity.id
_entity.type
_entity.pdbx_description
1 polymer ?
#
loop_
_entity_poly.entity_id
_entity_poly.type
_entity_poly.pdbx_seq_one_letter_code
_entity_poly.pdbx_strand_id
1 'polypeptide(L)'
;MKLKFASLVLAFWVLPLRFVAAAENLLLTEVPDYTWYAGCFGTASGNLMGYWDRCGLPNLYTGPTAGGVAPLDSDRSNEGIRSLWATKAGFDGRPANQPGHIDDYWRFYTAEGINSYESTAPDPYLVNGRPEHAPDSICDFMGASQNKWINLDGECDGNIDAYAVTYWDRAGDRRVNYTPPPQGELAVRDIPSGLRAWTQHRGYDCAVFSQLTDFNPTVPSGKGFTFEDLKREIDAGYPVMLFLQNFREVSRPLANMPLANPDVHGMLAFGYFITDDGRKFVRYRTSWGGSGDNRMRMWNSDPWEAELPVRGVIGFHPLPRITSISRNNGSLTVKWHGPSATLLNVTTGTAAPVHYYVLERSTSLARDGFTAVSEKSTSLEATLPNCCDGTSYFRVRLAQR
;
A
#
# COMPACT_ATOMS: atom_id res chain seq x y z
N MET A 1 -78.71 14.53 -39.60
CA MET A 1 -78.06 14.73 -38.28
C MET A 1 -76.79 13.88 -38.28
N LYS A 2 -75.61 14.47 -38.51
CA LYS A 2 -74.33 13.74 -38.67
C LYS A 2 -73.57 13.73 -37.33
N LEU A 3 -73.38 12.53 -36.74
CA LEU A 3 -72.51 12.32 -35.58
C LEU A 3 -71.03 12.29 -36.05
N LYS A 4 -70.17 13.06 -35.38
CA LYS A 4 -68.70 12.95 -35.49
C LYS A 4 -68.20 12.00 -34.40
N PHE A 5 -67.51 10.94 -34.79
CA PHE A 5 -66.71 10.11 -33.89
C PHE A 5 -65.36 10.78 -33.66
N ALA A 6 -65.00 11.02 -32.40
CA ALA A 6 -63.66 11.45 -31.99
C ALA A 6 -62.83 10.21 -31.64
N SER A 7 -61.72 10.00 -32.34
CA SER A 7 -60.74 8.97 -32.02
C SER A 7 -59.86 9.44 -30.87
N LEU A 8 -59.89 8.72 -29.75
CA LEU A 8 -59.01 8.91 -28.61
C LEU A 8 -57.72 8.12 -28.84
N VAL A 9 -56.59 8.80 -29.05
CA VAL A 9 -55.27 8.17 -29.11
C VAL A 9 -54.73 8.05 -27.69
N LEU A 10 -54.66 6.81 -27.17
CA LEU A 10 -53.99 6.50 -25.90
C LEU A 10 -52.47 6.47 -26.15
N ALA A 11 -51.74 7.47 -25.66
CA ALA A 11 -50.29 7.44 -25.61
C ALA A 11 -49.84 6.60 -24.40
N PHE A 12 -49.34 5.39 -24.65
CA PHE A 12 -48.67 4.58 -23.63
C PHE A 12 -47.30 5.20 -23.31
N TRP A 13 -47.19 5.77 -22.11
CA TRP A 13 -45.91 6.14 -21.52
C TRP A 13 -45.17 4.86 -21.11
N VAL A 14 -44.21 4.42 -21.94
CA VAL A 14 -43.25 3.38 -21.54
C VAL A 14 -42.26 4.05 -20.58
N LEU A 15 -42.46 3.85 -19.27
CA LEU A 15 -41.46 4.17 -18.27
C LEU A 15 -40.18 3.36 -18.58
N PRO A 16 -38.99 3.98 -18.62
CA PRO A 16 -37.76 3.22 -18.83
C PRO A 16 -37.58 2.23 -17.66
N LEU A 17 -37.49 0.94 -17.98
CA LEU A 17 -37.01 -0.06 -17.03
C LEU A 17 -35.61 0.38 -16.60
N ARG A 18 -35.46 0.76 -15.32
CA ARG A 18 -34.16 0.89 -14.69
C ARG A 18 -33.62 -0.51 -14.51
N PHE A 19 -32.64 -0.89 -15.32
CA PHE A 19 -31.81 -2.05 -15.04
C PHE A 19 -31.04 -1.77 -13.75
N VAL A 20 -31.40 -2.48 -12.69
CA VAL A 20 -30.63 -2.50 -11.44
C VAL A 20 -29.37 -3.31 -11.75
N ALA A 21 -28.19 -2.70 -11.61
CA ALA A 21 -26.93 -3.44 -11.74
C ALA A 21 -26.83 -4.42 -10.57
N ALA A 22 -26.40 -5.66 -10.82
CA ALA A 22 -26.21 -6.63 -9.76
C ALA A 22 -25.05 -6.21 -8.85
N ALA A 23 -25.18 -6.47 -7.55
CA ALA A 23 -24.14 -6.14 -6.58
C ALA A 23 -22.76 -6.71 -6.97
N GLU A 24 -21.72 -5.88 -6.89
CA GLU A 24 -20.33 -6.29 -7.10
C GLU A 24 -19.63 -6.40 -5.74
N ASN A 25 -18.95 -7.52 -5.46
CA ASN A 25 -18.25 -7.71 -4.19
C ASN A 25 -16.92 -8.41 -4.46
N LEU A 26 -15.85 -7.63 -4.60
CA LEU A 26 -14.51 -8.12 -4.92
C LEU A 26 -13.53 -7.83 -3.78
N LEU A 27 -12.61 -8.78 -3.53
CA LEU A 27 -11.51 -8.58 -2.59
C LEU A 27 -10.25 -9.32 -3.01
N LEU A 28 -9.11 -8.81 -2.59
CA LEU A 28 -7.82 -9.48 -2.66
C LEU A 28 -7.71 -10.48 -1.51
N THR A 29 -7.34 -11.72 -1.81
CA THR A 29 -7.14 -12.76 -0.80
C THR A 29 -5.76 -12.64 -0.15
N GLU A 30 -5.57 -13.27 1.02
CA GLU A 30 -4.27 -13.32 1.73
C GLU A 30 -3.74 -11.97 2.24
N VAL A 31 -4.62 -10.98 2.41
CA VAL A 31 -4.24 -9.70 3.00
C VAL A 31 -4.17 -9.82 4.52
N PRO A 32 -2.99 -9.63 5.16
CA PRO A 32 -2.84 -9.77 6.60
C PRO A 32 -3.72 -8.80 7.39
N ASP A 33 -3.97 -9.13 8.66
CA ASP A 33 -4.70 -8.31 9.64
C ASP A 33 -3.86 -8.17 10.91
N TYR A 34 -2.75 -7.45 10.81
CA TYR A 34 -1.84 -7.24 11.93
C TYR A 34 -2.42 -6.32 13.00
N THR A 35 -2.14 -6.71 14.24
CA THR A 35 -2.43 -5.95 15.46
C THR A 35 -1.50 -4.74 15.56
N TRP A 36 -2.02 -3.66 16.12
CA TRP A 36 -1.29 -2.41 16.23
C TRP A 36 0.05 -2.59 16.93
N TYR A 37 1.14 -2.19 16.29
CA TYR A 37 2.46 -2.15 16.90
C TYR A 37 3.27 -1.00 16.32
N ALA A 38 3.80 -0.16 17.21
CA ALA A 38 4.68 0.95 16.85
C ALA A 38 4.10 1.94 15.81
N GLY A 39 2.80 2.18 15.86
CA GLY A 39 2.10 3.15 15.00
C GLY A 39 1.26 2.51 13.90
N CYS A 40 0.17 3.20 13.56
CA CYS A 40 -0.84 2.70 12.63
C CYS A 40 -0.30 2.61 11.19
N PHE A 41 0.49 3.58 10.73
CA PHE A 41 1.11 3.51 9.40
C PHE A 41 2.23 2.47 9.32
N GLY A 42 3.00 2.26 10.39
CA GLY A 42 3.93 1.12 10.47
C GLY A 42 3.20 -0.21 10.28
N THR A 43 2.11 -0.40 11.03
CA THR A 43 1.28 -1.62 10.99
C THR A 43 0.56 -1.78 9.63
N ALA A 44 -0.03 -0.71 9.07
CA ALA A 44 -0.68 -0.73 7.76
C ALA A 44 0.31 -1.06 6.63
N SER A 45 1.50 -0.47 6.67
CA SER A 45 2.60 -0.81 5.77
C SER A 45 3.08 -2.25 5.97
N GLY A 46 3.07 -2.73 7.22
CA GLY A 46 3.26 -4.14 7.54
C GLY A 46 2.25 -5.03 6.82
N ASN A 47 0.95 -4.73 6.91
CA ASN A 47 -0.10 -5.47 6.17
C ASN A 47 0.16 -5.47 4.66
N LEU A 48 0.52 -4.31 4.09
CA LEU A 48 0.81 -4.18 2.67
C LEU A 48 2.03 -5.01 2.25
N MET A 49 3.13 -4.96 3.01
CA MET A 49 4.36 -5.66 2.65
C MET A 49 4.30 -7.15 2.99
N GLY A 50 3.57 -7.53 4.03
CA GLY A 50 3.24 -8.93 4.32
C GLY A 50 2.38 -9.55 3.22
N TYR A 51 1.42 -8.78 2.67
CA TYR A 51 0.67 -9.20 1.49
C TYR A 51 1.60 -9.47 0.30
N TRP A 52 2.51 -8.55 -0.03
CA TRP A 52 3.42 -8.75 -1.16
C TRP A 52 4.46 -9.84 -0.95
N ASP A 53 4.90 -10.08 0.29
CA ASP A 53 5.76 -11.22 0.64
C ASP A 53 5.12 -12.55 0.23
N ARG A 54 3.80 -12.67 0.46
CA ARG A 54 3.00 -13.85 0.09
C ARG A 54 2.61 -13.85 -1.39
N CYS A 55 2.38 -12.67 -1.97
CA CYS A 55 1.84 -12.48 -3.31
C CYS A 55 2.92 -12.05 -4.32
N GLY A 56 4.04 -12.76 -4.32
CA GLY A 56 4.97 -12.81 -5.46
C GLY A 56 6.27 -12.02 -5.31
N LEU A 57 6.49 -11.39 -4.14
CA LEU A 57 7.75 -10.75 -3.77
C LEU A 57 8.33 -11.40 -2.51
N PRO A 58 8.80 -12.66 -2.57
CA PRO A 58 9.31 -13.35 -1.38
C PRO A 58 10.54 -12.64 -0.80
N ASN A 59 10.79 -12.81 0.50
CA ASN A 59 11.88 -12.18 1.26
C ASN A 59 11.72 -10.68 1.50
N LEU A 60 10.49 -10.16 1.37
CA LEU A 60 10.15 -8.86 1.92
C LEU A 60 10.18 -8.93 3.46
N TYR A 61 9.65 -10.02 4.02
CA TYR A 61 9.92 -10.43 5.39
C TYR A 61 11.09 -11.43 5.42
N THR A 62 12.03 -11.25 6.36
CA THR A 62 13.24 -12.09 6.45
C THR A 62 13.52 -12.59 7.85
N GLY A 63 12.59 -12.40 8.79
CA GLY A 63 12.74 -12.92 10.14
C GLY A 63 12.36 -14.40 10.24
N PRO A 64 12.65 -15.06 11.38
CA PRO A 64 12.40 -16.49 11.58
C PRO A 64 10.92 -16.83 11.81
N THR A 65 10.06 -15.85 12.14
CA THR A 65 8.64 -16.11 12.44
C THR A 65 7.94 -16.79 11.27
N ALA A 66 7.02 -17.72 11.56
CA ALA A 66 6.25 -18.47 10.57
C ALA A 66 7.12 -19.12 9.45
N GLY A 67 8.37 -19.48 9.77
CA GLY A 67 9.29 -20.11 8.81
C GLY A 67 9.83 -19.16 7.74
N GLY A 68 9.82 -17.85 7.99
CA GLY A 68 10.33 -16.84 7.04
C GLY A 68 9.33 -16.40 5.98
N VAL A 69 8.05 -16.71 6.16
CA VAL A 69 6.96 -16.21 5.33
C VAL A 69 6.07 -15.32 6.18
N ALA A 70 5.69 -14.15 5.68
CA ALA A 70 4.81 -13.26 6.40
C ALA A 70 3.49 -13.98 6.79
N PRO A 71 3.16 -14.09 8.10
CA PRO A 71 1.89 -14.64 8.56
C PRO A 71 0.71 -13.73 8.19
N LEU A 72 -0.52 -14.22 8.36
CA LEU A 72 -1.74 -13.42 8.10
C LEU A 72 -2.20 -12.60 9.32
N ASP A 73 -1.59 -12.83 10.47
CA ASP A 73 -1.83 -12.14 11.73
C ASP A 73 -0.49 -11.91 12.44
N SER A 74 -0.50 -11.11 13.50
CA SER A 74 0.68 -10.85 14.34
C SER A 74 0.49 -11.36 15.77
N ASP A 75 -0.38 -12.36 15.95
CA ASP A 75 -0.77 -12.83 17.28
C ASP A 75 0.09 -14.01 17.73
N ARG A 76 0.35 -14.10 19.05
CA ARG A 76 0.99 -15.26 19.71
C ARG A 76 2.32 -15.65 19.04
N SER A 77 2.35 -16.79 18.33
CA SER A 77 3.55 -17.30 17.67
C SER A 77 4.01 -16.41 16.50
N ASN A 78 3.15 -15.52 16.04
CA ASN A 78 3.40 -14.65 14.89
C ASN A 78 3.90 -13.26 15.29
N GLU A 79 4.06 -12.96 16.59
CA GLU A 79 4.44 -11.62 17.05
C GLU A 79 5.74 -11.10 16.42
N GLY A 80 6.70 -11.98 16.11
CA GLY A 80 7.97 -11.57 15.50
C GLY A 80 7.83 -10.86 14.16
N ILE A 81 6.71 -11.04 13.43
CA ILE A 81 6.44 -10.31 12.17
C ILE A 81 6.52 -8.78 12.34
N ARG A 82 6.32 -8.26 13.56
CA ARG A 82 6.44 -6.83 13.86
C ARG A 82 7.82 -6.26 13.50
N SER A 83 8.87 -7.07 13.49
CA SER A 83 10.21 -6.66 13.03
C SER A 83 10.26 -6.27 11.55
N LEU A 84 9.25 -6.64 10.75
CA LEU A 84 9.09 -6.17 9.38
C LEU A 84 9.00 -4.64 9.32
N TRP A 85 8.23 -4.02 10.21
CA TRP A 85 8.04 -2.57 10.24
C TRP A 85 8.74 -1.85 11.39
N ALA A 86 9.00 -2.51 12.53
CA ALA A 86 9.68 -1.89 13.66
C ALA A 86 10.62 -2.88 14.35
N THR A 87 11.92 -2.79 14.03
CA THR A 87 12.95 -3.66 14.63
C THR A 87 13.23 -3.31 16.09
N LYS A 88 13.62 -4.32 16.87
CA LYS A 88 13.97 -4.17 18.29
C LYS A 88 15.07 -5.18 18.67
N ALA A 89 16.03 -4.75 19.47
CA ALA A 89 17.10 -5.61 19.97
C ALA A 89 16.53 -6.83 20.70
N GLY A 90 17.06 -8.02 20.38
CA GLY A 90 16.65 -9.28 21.01
C GLY A 90 15.30 -9.82 20.55
N PHE A 91 14.71 -9.25 19.49
CA PHE A 91 13.40 -9.62 18.97
C PHE A 91 13.49 -10.17 17.54
N ASP A 92 12.69 -11.21 17.24
CA ASP A 92 12.61 -11.87 15.92
C ASP A 92 13.98 -12.20 15.29
N GLY A 93 14.89 -12.75 16.09
CA GLY A 93 16.24 -13.13 15.65
C GLY A 93 17.26 -11.99 15.58
N ARG A 94 16.87 -10.74 15.84
CA ARG A 94 17.83 -9.63 15.99
C ARG A 94 18.67 -9.83 17.26
N PRO A 95 20.00 -9.68 17.21
CA PRO A 95 20.86 -9.74 18.40
C PRO A 95 20.44 -8.75 19.49
N ALA A 96 20.53 -9.17 20.76
CA ALA A 96 20.13 -8.34 21.92
C ALA A 96 21.01 -7.10 22.14
N ASN A 97 22.18 -7.03 21.51
CA ASN A 97 23.10 -5.91 21.58
C ASN A 97 23.05 -5.01 20.34
N GLN A 98 22.08 -5.22 19.43
CA GLN A 98 21.92 -4.45 18.21
C GLN A 98 20.62 -3.65 18.29
N PRO A 99 20.66 -2.36 18.69
CA PRO A 99 19.48 -1.48 18.69
C PRO A 99 18.79 -1.45 17.33
N GLY A 100 17.45 -1.42 17.33
CA GLY A 100 16.62 -1.20 16.14
C GLY A 100 15.72 0.02 16.30
N HIS A 101 14.72 0.12 15.43
CA HIS A 101 13.75 1.21 15.39
C HIS A 101 13.16 1.56 16.77
N ILE A 102 12.67 0.57 17.51
CA ILE A 102 12.05 0.78 18.82
C ILE A 102 13.06 1.32 19.84
N ASP A 103 14.30 0.82 19.80
CA ASP A 103 15.33 1.18 20.79
C ASP A 103 15.89 2.59 20.57
N ASP A 104 15.83 3.09 19.33
CA ASP A 104 16.37 4.38 18.96
C ASP A 104 15.37 5.52 19.04
N TYR A 105 14.09 5.28 18.72
CA TYR A 105 13.11 6.36 18.55
C TYR A 105 12.04 6.41 19.63
N TRP A 106 11.62 5.27 20.20
CA TRP A 106 10.54 5.27 21.19
C TRP A 106 11.03 5.59 22.59
N ARG A 107 10.47 6.61 23.24
CA ARG A 107 10.89 7.02 24.60
C ARG A 107 10.82 5.85 25.61
N PHE A 108 9.78 5.04 25.49
CA PHE A 108 9.64 3.71 26.09
C PHE A 108 8.64 2.85 25.29
N TYR A 109 8.93 1.56 25.17
CA TYR A 109 8.01 0.57 24.61
C TYR A 109 8.19 -0.77 25.32
N THR A 110 7.32 -1.05 26.29
CA THR A 110 7.38 -2.32 27.05
C THR A 110 6.37 -3.33 26.55
N ALA A 111 5.17 -2.88 26.17
CA ALA A 111 4.13 -3.68 25.55
C ALA A 111 3.15 -2.81 24.74
N GLU A 112 2.26 -3.43 23.99
CA GLU A 112 1.09 -2.74 23.44
C GLU A 112 0.28 -2.09 24.56
N GLY A 113 -0.15 -0.84 24.37
CA GLY A 113 -0.83 -0.03 25.38
C GLY A 113 0.05 0.44 26.56
N ILE A 114 1.29 -0.04 26.68
CA ILE A 114 2.29 0.42 27.66
C ILE A 114 3.51 0.93 26.89
N ASN A 115 3.29 2.02 26.18
CA ASN A 115 4.28 2.67 25.34
C ASN A 115 4.13 4.19 25.42
N SER A 116 5.09 4.88 24.82
CA SER A 116 5.19 6.34 24.79
C SER A 116 4.45 6.96 23.60
N TYR A 117 3.31 6.37 23.19
CA TYR A 117 2.47 6.92 22.13
C TYR A 117 2.33 8.45 22.26
N GLU A 118 2.57 9.16 21.16
CA GLU A 118 2.54 10.64 21.08
C GLU A 118 3.60 11.38 21.91
N SER A 119 4.64 10.71 22.38
CA SER A 119 5.74 11.38 23.05
C SER A 119 6.46 12.33 22.11
N THR A 120 6.61 13.58 22.56
CA THR A 120 7.43 14.62 21.95
C THR A 120 8.85 14.67 22.53
N ALA A 121 9.20 13.72 23.40
CA ALA A 121 10.52 13.67 24.03
C ALA A 121 11.62 13.42 22.99
N PRO A 122 12.88 13.86 23.25
CA PRO A 122 14.01 13.58 22.37
C PRO A 122 14.22 12.07 22.15
N ASP A 123 14.68 11.72 20.94
CA ASP A 123 14.88 10.33 20.53
C ASP A 123 15.89 9.62 21.47
N PRO A 124 15.59 8.42 21.97
CA PRO A 124 16.46 7.65 22.85
C PRO A 124 17.93 7.51 22.40
N TYR A 125 18.21 7.37 21.11
CA TYR A 125 19.60 7.24 20.65
C TYR A 125 20.41 8.52 20.97
N LEU A 126 19.79 9.70 20.81
CA LEU A 126 20.38 10.99 21.17
C LEU A 126 20.56 11.12 22.68
N VAL A 127 19.52 10.81 23.46
CA VAL A 127 19.56 10.90 24.93
C VAL A 127 20.64 9.99 25.52
N ASN A 128 20.84 8.82 24.92
CA ASN A 128 21.84 7.85 25.36
C ASN A 128 23.23 8.07 24.75
N GLY A 129 23.42 9.10 23.91
CA GLY A 129 24.69 9.36 23.24
C GLY A 129 25.17 8.22 22.34
N ARG A 130 24.24 7.43 21.78
CA ARG A 130 24.52 6.33 20.85
C ARG A 130 24.45 6.84 19.41
N PRO A 131 25.23 6.27 18.47
CA PRO A 131 24.93 6.43 17.05
C PRO A 131 23.53 5.90 16.75
N GLU A 132 22.82 6.58 15.86
CA GLU A 132 21.59 6.09 15.24
C GLU A 132 21.89 4.79 14.48
N HIS A 133 21.02 3.78 14.58
CA HIS A 133 21.18 2.55 13.82
C HIS A 133 20.95 2.78 12.31
N ALA A 134 21.53 1.91 11.50
CA ALA A 134 21.29 1.93 10.07
C ALA A 134 19.84 1.46 9.76
N PRO A 135 19.10 2.15 8.86
CA PRO A 135 17.73 1.77 8.51
C PRO A 135 17.60 0.31 8.06
N ASP A 136 16.71 -0.46 8.69
CA ASP A 136 16.47 -1.86 8.35
C ASP A 136 15.00 -2.34 8.47
N SER A 137 14.11 -1.47 8.95
CA SER A 137 12.67 -1.71 9.07
C SER A 137 11.84 -0.71 8.27
N ILE A 138 10.58 -1.03 7.93
CA ILE A 138 9.73 -0.12 7.14
C ILE A 138 9.62 1.26 7.82
N CYS A 139 9.47 1.33 9.14
CA CYS A 139 9.36 2.60 9.85
C CYS A 139 10.62 3.47 9.73
N ASP A 140 11.83 2.88 9.68
CA ASP A 140 13.07 3.65 9.45
C ASP A 140 13.06 4.32 8.09
N PHE A 141 12.65 3.57 7.06
CA PHE A 141 12.61 4.09 5.69
C PHE A 141 11.49 5.10 5.48
N MET A 142 10.38 5.03 6.22
CA MET A 142 9.30 6.03 6.21
C MET A 142 9.61 7.27 7.06
N GLY A 143 10.67 7.22 7.89
CA GLY A 143 10.97 8.27 8.86
C GLY A 143 10.00 8.31 10.04
N ALA A 144 9.27 7.23 10.30
CA ALA A 144 8.26 7.18 11.36
C ALA A 144 8.89 7.30 12.76
N SER A 145 8.21 7.95 13.70
CA SER A 145 8.70 8.20 15.07
C SER A 145 10.05 8.94 15.17
N GLN A 146 10.56 9.55 14.10
CA GLN A 146 11.79 10.33 14.13
C GLN A 146 11.49 11.82 14.41
N ASN A 147 11.72 12.29 15.63
CA ASN A 147 11.38 13.67 16.00
C ASN A 147 12.32 14.74 15.41
N LYS A 148 13.44 14.33 14.79
CA LYS A 148 14.49 15.21 14.29
C LYS A 148 14.10 16.10 13.10
N TRP A 149 12.99 15.78 12.42
CA TRP A 149 12.55 16.51 11.24
C TRP A 149 11.84 17.82 11.61
N ILE A 150 11.85 18.81 10.72
CA ILE A 150 11.10 20.06 10.89
C ILE A 150 10.30 20.40 9.63
N ASN A 151 9.19 21.12 9.77
CA ASN A 151 8.42 21.67 8.64
C ASN A 151 8.13 20.64 7.52
N LEU A 152 7.72 19.43 7.90
CA LEU A 152 7.34 18.35 6.99
C LEU A 152 6.10 18.76 6.21
N ASP A 153 6.24 18.85 4.88
CA ASP A 153 5.26 19.34 3.90
C ASP A 153 4.60 20.69 4.25
N GLY A 154 5.23 21.52 5.09
CA GLY A 154 4.60 22.74 5.59
C GLY A 154 3.44 22.50 6.55
N GLU A 155 3.39 21.33 7.21
CA GLU A 155 2.28 20.89 8.05
C GLU A 155 2.70 20.72 9.51
N CYS A 156 3.70 19.88 9.79
CA CYS A 156 4.15 19.57 11.15
C CYS A 156 5.68 19.54 11.30
N ASP A 157 6.14 19.69 12.53
CA ASP A 157 7.51 19.43 12.96
C ASP A 157 7.60 17.99 13.47
N GLY A 158 8.64 17.28 13.08
CA GLY A 158 8.95 15.92 13.50
C GLY A 158 7.92 14.86 13.10
N ASN A 159 8.30 13.61 13.35
CA ASN A 159 7.36 12.52 13.52
C ASN A 159 7.47 12.06 14.98
N ILE A 160 6.48 12.40 15.80
CA ILE A 160 6.42 11.96 17.21
C ILE A 160 6.20 10.45 17.31
N ASP A 161 6.36 9.87 18.50
CA ASP A 161 6.22 8.42 18.70
C ASP A 161 4.90 7.90 18.12
N ALA A 162 5.00 6.93 17.20
CA ALA A 162 3.91 6.30 16.43
C ALA A 162 3.41 7.03 15.17
N TYR A 163 4.01 8.16 14.78
CA TYR A 163 3.57 8.98 13.65
C TYR A 163 4.49 8.89 12.45
N ALA A 164 3.93 9.18 11.27
CA ALA A 164 4.64 9.33 10.00
C ALA A 164 3.87 10.32 9.12
N VAL A 165 4.53 10.91 8.12
CA VAL A 165 3.96 11.93 7.24
C VAL A 165 3.80 11.41 5.81
N THR A 166 2.95 12.07 5.03
CA THR A 166 2.90 11.93 3.57
C THR A 166 2.89 13.32 2.95
N TYR A 167 3.69 13.52 1.89
CA TYR A 167 3.66 14.76 1.13
C TYR A 167 2.55 14.69 0.09
N TRP A 168 1.67 15.69 0.11
CA TRP A 168 0.50 15.73 -0.77
C TRP A 168 0.65 16.78 -1.86
N ASP A 169 0.04 16.53 -3.02
CA ASP A 169 -0.31 17.62 -3.90
C ASP A 169 -1.62 18.25 -3.43
N ARG A 170 -1.53 19.49 -2.92
CA ARG A 170 -2.70 20.21 -2.39
C ARG A 170 -3.69 20.62 -3.49
N ALA A 171 -3.31 20.54 -4.77
CA ALA A 171 -4.23 20.70 -5.90
C ALA A 171 -5.00 19.40 -6.22
N GLY A 172 -4.76 18.30 -5.49
CA GLY A 172 -5.42 17.01 -5.68
C GLY A 172 -4.84 16.16 -6.82
N ASP A 173 -3.73 16.58 -7.41
CA ASP A 173 -3.03 15.82 -8.45
C ASP A 173 -2.28 14.61 -7.86
N ARG A 174 -2.16 13.55 -8.66
CA ARG A 174 -1.42 12.35 -8.25
C ARG A 174 0.08 12.63 -8.25
N ARG A 175 0.74 12.41 -7.12
CA ARG A 175 2.21 12.46 -7.01
C ARG A 175 2.80 11.07 -7.20
N VAL A 176 3.34 10.80 -8.37
CA VAL A 176 3.99 9.52 -8.67
C VAL A 176 5.47 9.60 -8.34
N ASN A 177 5.97 8.65 -7.55
CA ASN A 177 7.39 8.48 -7.26
C ASN A 177 8.06 9.74 -6.71
N TYR A 178 7.29 10.58 -5.99
CA TYR A 178 7.79 11.79 -5.37
C TYR A 178 8.87 11.46 -4.32
N THR A 179 9.86 12.34 -4.23
CA THR A 179 10.92 12.28 -3.22
C THR A 179 10.88 13.60 -2.48
N PRO A 180 10.65 13.61 -1.15
CA PRO A 180 10.70 14.81 -0.35
C PRO A 180 12.05 15.54 -0.49
N PRO A 181 12.08 16.88 -0.45
CA PRO A 181 13.33 17.63 -0.45
C PRO A 181 14.13 17.31 0.83
N PRO A 182 15.47 17.24 0.75
CA PRO A 182 16.31 16.97 1.92
C PRO A 182 16.29 18.14 2.91
N GLN A 183 16.60 17.84 4.17
CA GLN A 183 16.83 18.83 5.23
C GLN A 183 18.32 18.83 5.58
N GLY A 184 19.04 19.82 5.05
CA GLY A 184 20.50 19.81 5.09
C GLY A 184 21.06 18.63 4.29
N GLU A 185 21.92 17.83 4.93
CA GLU A 185 22.51 16.63 4.33
C GLU A 185 21.63 15.38 4.48
N LEU A 186 20.54 15.46 5.24
CA LEU A 186 19.66 14.34 5.54
C LEU A 186 18.55 14.21 4.50
N ALA A 187 18.41 13.01 3.92
CA ALA A 187 17.28 12.68 3.07
C ALA A 187 16.01 12.52 3.90
N VAL A 188 15.06 13.45 3.74
CA VAL A 188 13.73 13.35 4.33
C VAL A 188 12.97 12.20 3.66
N ARG A 189 12.18 11.48 4.45
CA ARG A 189 11.31 10.42 3.98
C ARG A 189 9.88 10.69 4.41
N ASP A 190 8.98 10.19 3.60
CA ASP A 190 7.55 10.13 3.87
C ASP A 190 7.08 8.70 3.57
N ILE A 191 5.81 8.38 3.85
CA ILE A 191 5.33 7.00 3.69
C ILE A 191 5.56 6.47 2.26
N PRO A 192 5.10 7.11 1.16
CA PRO A 192 5.33 6.60 -0.19
C PRO A 192 6.82 6.45 -0.54
N SER A 193 7.64 7.48 -0.32
CA SER A 193 9.07 7.42 -0.67
C SER A 193 9.84 6.41 0.19
N GLY A 194 9.40 6.21 1.43
CA GLY A 194 9.94 5.21 2.35
C GLY A 194 9.59 3.79 1.95
N LEU A 195 8.34 3.50 1.58
CA LEU A 195 7.95 2.20 1.03
C LEU A 195 8.81 1.85 -0.19
N ARG A 196 9.00 2.81 -1.10
CA ARG A 196 9.86 2.60 -2.27
C ARG A 196 11.31 2.30 -1.89
N ALA A 197 11.89 3.09 -1.01
CA ALA A 197 13.27 2.91 -0.57
C ALA A 197 13.47 1.59 0.19
N TRP A 198 12.51 1.18 1.01
CA TRP A 198 12.53 -0.10 1.71
C TRP A 198 12.42 -1.29 0.74
N THR A 199 11.53 -1.21 -0.25
CA THR A 199 11.41 -2.24 -1.30
C THR A 199 12.72 -2.40 -2.07
N GLN A 200 13.39 -1.29 -2.39
CA GLN A 200 14.73 -1.29 -3.01
C GLN A 200 15.79 -1.90 -2.10
N HIS A 201 15.74 -1.62 -0.80
CA HIS A 201 16.62 -2.25 0.19
C HIS A 201 16.43 -3.77 0.23
N ARG A 202 15.19 -4.27 0.03
CA ARG A 202 14.88 -5.70 -0.14
C ARG A 202 15.20 -6.24 -1.54
N GLY A 203 15.76 -5.41 -2.41
CA GLY A 203 16.21 -5.77 -3.75
C GLY A 203 15.09 -5.76 -4.81
N TYR A 204 13.90 -5.26 -4.50
CA TYR A 204 12.81 -5.13 -5.46
C TYR A 204 12.65 -3.68 -5.90
N ASP A 205 11.96 -3.47 -7.02
CA ASP A 205 11.55 -2.14 -7.46
C ASP A 205 10.03 -2.01 -7.37
N CYS A 206 9.56 -0.79 -7.16
CA CYS A 206 8.14 -0.46 -7.21
C CYS A 206 7.94 0.97 -7.71
N ALA A 207 6.74 1.24 -8.22
CA ALA A 207 6.21 2.58 -8.30
C ALA A 207 5.29 2.83 -7.11
N VAL A 208 5.29 4.07 -6.62
CA VAL A 208 4.39 4.52 -5.56
C VAL A 208 3.69 5.80 -5.97
N PHE A 209 2.53 6.07 -5.40
CA PHE A 209 1.91 7.39 -5.51
C PHE A 209 1.20 7.82 -4.24
N SER A 210 1.04 9.12 -4.05
CA SER A 210 0.10 9.71 -3.08
C SER A 210 -0.91 10.61 -3.81
N GLN A 211 -2.15 10.63 -3.33
CA GLN A 211 -3.19 11.53 -3.85
C GLN A 211 -4.28 11.78 -2.79
N LEU A 212 -4.72 13.05 -2.65
CA LEU A 212 -5.88 13.39 -1.81
C LEU A 212 -7.17 12.83 -2.41
N THR A 213 -8.18 12.54 -1.58
CA THR A 213 -9.47 12.01 -2.05
C THR A 213 -10.30 13.05 -2.81
N ASP A 214 -11.19 12.60 -3.68
CA ASP A 214 -12.09 13.44 -4.50
C ASP A 214 -13.13 14.21 -3.68
N PHE A 215 -13.43 13.75 -2.46
CA PHE A 215 -14.30 14.43 -1.51
C PHE A 215 -13.54 15.26 -0.46
N ASN A 216 -12.21 15.36 -0.55
CA ASN A 216 -11.44 16.23 0.33
C ASN A 216 -11.82 17.71 0.03
N PRO A 217 -12.21 18.51 1.03
CA PRO A 217 -12.71 19.87 0.80
C PRO A 217 -11.66 20.84 0.24
N THR A 218 -10.37 20.51 0.28
CA THR A 218 -9.31 21.33 -0.34
C THR A 218 -9.06 20.97 -1.81
N VAL A 219 -9.62 19.86 -2.29
CA VAL A 219 -9.42 19.36 -3.65
C VAL A 219 -10.44 20.01 -4.60
N PRO A 220 -10.00 20.59 -5.73
CA PRO A 220 -10.92 21.11 -6.75
C PRO A 220 -11.85 20.03 -7.33
N SER A 221 -13.06 20.41 -7.71
CA SER A 221 -14.00 19.49 -8.36
C SER A 221 -13.38 18.85 -9.62
N GLY A 222 -13.53 17.53 -9.74
CA GLY A 222 -12.95 16.75 -10.85
C GLY A 222 -11.49 16.35 -10.66
N LYS A 223 -10.88 16.65 -9.49
CA LYS A 223 -9.56 16.19 -9.07
C LYS A 223 -9.68 15.21 -7.89
N GLY A 224 -8.55 14.68 -7.44
CA GLY A 224 -8.48 13.72 -6.35
C GLY A 224 -8.69 12.28 -6.77
N PHE A 225 -8.46 11.38 -5.82
CA PHE A 225 -8.61 9.95 -5.97
C PHE A 225 -10.07 9.56 -5.74
N THR A 226 -10.69 8.91 -6.72
CA THR A 226 -12.11 8.55 -6.70
C THR A 226 -12.32 7.09 -6.29
N PHE A 227 -13.56 6.71 -6.00
CA PHE A 227 -13.90 5.29 -5.85
C PHE A 227 -13.59 4.47 -7.12
N GLU A 228 -13.73 5.05 -8.31
CA GLU A 228 -13.40 4.33 -9.55
C GLU A 228 -11.89 4.10 -9.69
N ASP A 229 -11.07 4.99 -9.14
CA ASP A 229 -9.62 4.74 -9.01
C ASP A 229 -9.36 3.59 -8.04
N LEU A 230 -9.98 3.61 -6.85
CA LEU A 230 -9.87 2.51 -5.88
C LEU A 230 -10.25 1.16 -6.53
N LYS A 231 -11.39 1.13 -7.22
CA LYS A 231 -11.88 -0.05 -7.94
C LYS A 231 -10.84 -0.55 -8.94
N ARG A 232 -10.26 0.35 -9.74
CA ARG A 232 -9.19 0.00 -10.71
C ARG A 232 -7.95 -0.57 -10.05
N GLU A 233 -7.53 -0.01 -8.92
CA GLU A 233 -6.38 -0.53 -8.15
C GLU A 233 -6.66 -1.95 -7.65
N ILE A 234 -7.82 -2.19 -7.02
CA ILE A 234 -8.22 -3.52 -6.54
C ILE A 234 -8.38 -4.52 -7.69
N ASP A 235 -9.06 -4.14 -8.78
CA ASP A 235 -9.26 -4.99 -9.96
C ASP A 235 -7.92 -5.38 -10.62
N ALA A 236 -6.91 -4.50 -10.51
CA ALA A 236 -5.56 -4.74 -10.97
C ALA A 236 -4.69 -5.54 -9.98
N GLY A 237 -5.18 -5.83 -8.78
CA GLY A 237 -4.46 -6.62 -7.79
C GLY A 237 -3.66 -5.82 -6.77
N TYR A 238 -3.89 -4.52 -6.66
CA TYR A 238 -3.11 -3.63 -5.80
C TYR A 238 -3.96 -3.14 -4.60
N PRO A 239 -3.63 -3.56 -3.37
CA PRO A 239 -4.18 -2.93 -2.17
C PRO A 239 -3.81 -1.44 -2.13
N VAL A 240 -4.66 -0.63 -1.52
CA VAL A 240 -4.48 0.83 -1.42
C VAL A 240 -4.42 1.22 0.05
N MET A 241 -3.33 1.87 0.45
CA MET A 241 -3.25 2.41 1.81
C MET A 241 -4.14 3.64 1.94
N LEU A 242 -4.90 3.69 3.03
CA LEU A 242 -5.80 4.80 3.37
C LEU A 242 -5.14 5.65 4.46
N PHE A 243 -5.08 6.95 4.22
CA PHE A 243 -4.56 7.92 5.17
C PHE A 243 -5.74 8.70 5.76
N LEU A 244 -6.08 8.41 7.02
CA LEU A 244 -7.15 9.10 7.74
C LEU A 244 -6.58 10.26 8.53
N GLN A 245 -7.24 11.41 8.45
CA GLN A 245 -6.88 12.63 9.15
C GLN A 245 -8.02 13.63 8.99
N ASN A 246 -8.28 14.44 10.02
CA ASN A 246 -9.21 15.57 9.86
C ASN A 246 -8.66 16.54 8.79
N PHE A 247 -9.47 16.86 7.78
CA PHE A 247 -9.03 17.65 6.62
C PHE A 247 -8.39 19.00 6.96
N ARG A 248 -8.79 19.61 8.09
CA ARG A 248 -8.32 20.96 8.49
C ARG A 248 -7.21 20.94 9.53
N GLU A 249 -7.00 19.82 10.20
CA GLU A 249 -5.97 19.68 11.22
C GLU A 249 -4.72 19.12 10.55
N VAL A 250 -3.80 20.00 10.12
CA VAL A 250 -2.52 19.59 9.51
C VAL A 250 -1.38 19.50 10.53
N SER A 251 -1.59 20.07 11.72
CA SER A 251 -0.77 19.90 12.92
C SER A 251 -1.57 20.32 14.15
N ARG A 252 -1.06 19.99 15.33
CA ARG A 252 -1.61 20.43 16.61
C ARG A 252 -0.52 20.75 17.63
N PRO A 253 -0.78 21.64 18.60
CA PRO A 253 0.10 21.80 19.74
C PRO A 253 0.04 20.55 20.62
N LEU A 254 1.19 20.02 21.00
CA LEU A 254 1.31 18.90 21.93
C LEU A 254 2.53 19.08 22.82
N ALA A 255 2.32 19.10 24.14
CA ALA A 255 3.37 19.36 25.13
C ALA A 255 4.21 20.60 24.77
N ASN A 256 5.51 20.44 24.50
CA ASN A 256 6.44 21.50 24.12
C ASN A 256 6.60 21.69 22.60
N MET A 257 5.80 21.01 21.79
CA MET A 257 5.87 21.01 20.33
C MET A 257 4.65 21.75 19.74
N PRO A 258 4.81 22.99 19.24
CA PRO A 258 3.68 23.78 18.74
C PRO A 258 3.02 23.22 17.47
N LEU A 259 3.79 22.54 16.63
CA LEU A 259 3.36 21.98 15.35
C LEU A 259 3.56 20.46 15.33
N ALA A 260 3.15 19.74 16.38
CA ALA A 260 3.21 18.28 16.36
C ALA A 260 2.29 17.69 15.26
N ASN A 261 2.52 16.42 14.90
CA ASN A 261 1.69 15.72 13.94
C ASN A 261 0.19 15.81 14.32
N PRO A 262 -0.72 15.96 13.34
CA PRO A 262 -2.15 15.95 13.59
C PRO A 262 -2.62 14.54 13.94
N ASP A 263 -3.84 14.38 14.44
CA ASP A 263 -4.39 13.03 14.65
C ASP A 263 -4.57 12.30 13.30
N VAL A 264 -3.97 11.11 13.19
CA VAL A 264 -3.95 10.31 11.97
C VAL A 264 -4.20 8.84 12.24
N HIS A 265 -4.70 8.14 11.22
CA HIS A 265 -4.82 6.69 11.24
C HIS A 265 -4.51 6.06 9.87
N GLY A 266 -3.75 4.97 9.88
CA GLY A 266 -3.37 4.22 8.69
C GLY A 266 -4.16 2.93 8.56
N MET A 267 -4.73 2.68 7.39
CA MET A 267 -5.47 1.46 7.06
C MET A 267 -5.09 0.93 5.68
N LEU A 268 -5.54 -0.28 5.35
CA LEU A 268 -5.30 -0.90 4.05
C LEU A 268 -6.61 -1.34 3.40
N ALA A 269 -7.01 -0.67 2.32
CA ALA A 269 -8.11 -1.11 1.47
C ALA A 269 -7.66 -2.29 0.60
N PHE A 270 -8.49 -3.33 0.55
CA PHE A 270 -8.18 -4.54 -0.20
C PHE A 270 -9.37 -5.12 -0.98
N GLY A 271 -10.50 -4.43 -0.96
CA GLY A 271 -11.69 -4.85 -1.66
C GLY A 271 -12.73 -3.73 -1.70
N TYR A 272 -13.82 -4.02 -2.39
CA TYR A 272 -14.97 -3.11 -2.47
C TYR A 272 -16.28 -3.89 -2.58
N PHE A 273 -17.36 -3.21 -2.25
CA PHE A 273 -18.72 -3.71 -2.40
C PHE A 273 -19.60 -2.60 -2.97
N ILE A 274 -20.27 -2.88 -4.10
CA ILE A 274 -21.26 -2.02 -4.72
C ILE A 274 -22.61 -2.69 -4.52
N THR A 275 -23.53 -2.03 -3.82
CA THR A 275 -24.89 -2.52 -3.63
C THR A 275 -25.70 -2.44 -4.92
N ASP A 276 -26.83 -3.15 -4.96
CA ASP A 276 -27.76 -3.10 -6.11
C ASP A 276 -28.25 -1.67 -6.42
N ASP A 277 -28.37 -0.80 -5.41
CA ASP A 277 -28.74 0.61 -5.57
C ASP A 277 -27.54 1.53 -5.91
N GLY A 278 -26.35 0.98 -6.10
CA GLY A 278 -25.15 1.69 -6.55
C GLY A 278 -24.34 2.40 -5.45
N ARG A 279 -24.62 2.15 -4.16
CA ARG A 279 -23.78 2.66 -3.07
C ARG A 279 -22.44 1.93 -3.04
N LYS A 280 -21.38 2.68 -2.80
CA LYS A 280 -19.99 2.27 -2.98
C LYS A 280 -19.29 2.13 -1.64
N PHE A 281 -18.93 0.91 -1.27
CA PHE A 281 -18.26 0.58 -0.02
C PHE A 281 -16.84 0.08 -0.28
N VAL A 282 -15.93 0.43 0.61
CA VAL A 282 -14.55 -0.05 0.62
C VAL A 282 -14.39 -1.07 1.74
N ARG A 283 -13.74 -2.20 1.45
CA ARG A 283 -13.34 -3.21 2.45
C ARG A 283 -11.88 -2.96 2.85
N TYR A 284 -11.59 -2.91 4.15
CA TYR A 284 -10.28 -2.50 4.65
C TYR A 284 -9.84 -3.25 5.92
N ARG A 285 -8.54 -3.23 6.20
CA ARG A 285 -7.90 -3.63 7.47
C ARG A 285 -7.60 -2.39 8.31
N THR A 286 -7.89 -2.45 9.60
CA THR A 286 -7.81 -1.29 10.51
C THR A 286 -6.42 -1.03 11.06
N SER A 287 -5.47 -1.97 10.94
CA SER A 287 -4.19 -1.89 11.66
C SER A 287 -4.32 -1.95 13.18
N TRP A 288 -5.43 -2.49 13.69
CA TRP A 288 -5.64 -2.84 15.11
C TRP A 288 -5.74 -4.35 15.34
N GLY A 289 -5.66 -5.16 14.27
CA GLY A 289 -5.90 -6.59 14.33
C GLY A 289 -7.36 -6.95 14.59
N GLY A 290 -7.72 -8.20 14.35
CA GLY A 290 -9.06 -8.75 14.61
C GLY A 290 -10.20 -8.04 13.86
N SER A 291 -9.88 -7.22 12.86
CA SER A 291 -10.86 -6.53 12.03
C SER A 291 -11.64 -7.52 11.19
N GLY A 292 -10.97 -8.62 10.79
CA GLY A 292 -11.53 -9.64 9.93
C GLY A 292 -11.97 -9.05 8.59
N ASP A 293 -12.62 -9.86 7.75
CA ASP A 293 -12.99 -9.37 6.42
C ASP A 293 -14.18 -8.41 6.44
N ASN A 294 -14.89 -8.27 7.56
CA ASN A 294 -16.21 -7.63 7.59
C ASN A 294 -16.20 -6.11 7.80
N ARG A 295 -15.03 -5.46 7.82
CA ARG A 295 -14.96 -3.99 7.92
C ARG A 295 -15.21 -3.34 6.56
N MET A 296 -16.23 -2.49 6.52
CA MET A 296 -16.60 -1.72 5.34
C MET A 296 -17.06 -0.32 5.70
N ARG A 297 -16.75 0.65 4.85
CA ARG A 297 -17.24 2.03 4.93
C ARG A 297 -17.58 2.55 3.55
N MET A 298 -18.53 3.48 3.50
CA MET A 298 -18.91 4.13 2.25
C MET A 298 -17.78 5.08 1.80
N TRP A 299 -17.52 5.15 0.50
CA TRP A 299 -16.54 6.10 -0.05
C TRP A 299 -17.11 7.51 -0.07
N ASN A 300 -16.97 8.23 1.05
CA ASN A 300 -17.42 9.59 1.23
C ASN A 300 -16.58 10.31 2.31
N SER A 301 -16.93 11.57 2.58
CA SER A 301 -16.24 12.42 3.57
C SER A 301 -16.62 12.14 5.03
N ASP A 302 -17.49 11.16 5.32
CA ASP A 302 -17.88 10.87 6.70
C ASP A 302 -16.69 10.31 7.48
N PRO A 303 -16.66 10.45 8.81
CA PRO A 303 -15.69 9.78 9.66
C PRO A 303 -15.71 8.25 9.51
N TRP A 304 -14.53 7.64 9.50
CA TRP A 304 -14.36 6.19 9.44
C TRP A 304 -13.94 5.64 10.82
N GLU A 305 -12.74 5.09 10.94
CA GLU A 305 -12.19 4.62 12.21
C GLU A 305 -11.51 5.80 12.94
N ALA A 306 -11.44 5.73 14.27
CA ALA A 306 -10.93 6.80 15.13
C ALA A 306 -11.64 8.16 14.93
N GLU A 307 -12.87 8.16 14.39
CA GLU A 307 -13.62 9.37 14.03
C GLU A 307 -12.89 10.29 13.03
N LEU A 308 -12.01 9.72 12.19
CA LEU A 308 -11.25 10.45 11.17
C LEU A 308 -11.76 10.12 9.76
N PRO A 309 -11.92 11.11 8.86
CA PRO A 309 -12.23 10.87 7.46
C PRO A 309 -10.99 10.47 6.66
N VAL A 310 -11.17 9.87 5.48
CA VAL A 310 -10.06 9.54 4.57
C VAL A 310 -9.57 10.82 3.88
N ARG A 311 -8.40 11.32 4.30
CA ARG A 311 -7.77 12.51 3.73
C ARG A 311 -7.21 12.26 2.33
N GLY A 312 -6.58 11.11 2.16
CA GLY A 312 -5.87 10.72 0.95
C GLY A 312 -5.53 9.24 0.93
N VAL A 313 -4.90 8.82 -0.16
CA VAL A 313 -4.49 7.43 -0.38
C VAL A 313 -3.04 7.34 -0.84
N ILE A 314 -2.45 6.17 -0.61
CA ILE A 314 -1.11 5.83 -1.06
C ILE A 314 -1.21 4.51 -1.84
N GLY A 315 -0.76 4.53 -3.09
CA GLY A 315 -0.69 3.33 -3.93
C GLY A 315 0.73 2.79 -4.02
N PHE A 316 0.82 1.47 -4.17
CA PHE A 316 2.08 0.72 -4.27
C PHE A 316 1.97 -0.33 -5.37
N HIS A 317 2.87 -0.24 -6.35
CA HIS A 317 2.89 -1.07 -7.56
C HIS A 317 4.24 -1.75 -7.71
N PRO A 318 4.40 -2.99 -7.21
CA PRO A 318 5.65 -3.70 -7.36
C PRO A 318 5.94 -4.03 -8.83
N LEU A 319 7.22 -3.99 -9.20
CA LEU A 319 7.69 -4.32 -10.54
C LEU A 319 8.29 -5.73 -10.60
N PRO A 320 8.19 -6.42 -11.75
CA PRO A 320 8.80 -7.73 -11.89
C PRO A 320 10.32 -7.65 -11.84
N ARG A 321 10.96 -8.67 -11.27
CA ARG A 321 12.42 -8.77 -11.16
C ARG A 321 12.90 -10.12 -11.68
N ILE A 322 13.73 -10.12 -12.71
CA ILE A 322 14.42 -11.34 -13.16
C ILE A 322 15.35 -11.82 -12.05
N THR A 323 15.20 -13.09 -11.67
CA THR A 323 15.96 -13.72 -10.57
C THR A 323 16.95 -14.77 -11.08
N SER A 324 16.68 -15.36 -12.24
CA SER A 324 17.58 -16.33 -12.85
C SER A 324 17.45 -16.34 -14.36
N ILE A 325 18.58 -16.56 -15.04
CA ILE A 325 18.65 -16.89 -16.46
C ILE A 325 19.57 -18.10 -16.57
N SER A 326 19.06 -19.20 -17.08
CA SER A 326 19.81 -20.45 -17.24
C SER A 326 19.64 -21.01 -18.65
N ARG A 327 20.68 -21.68 -19.16
CA ARG A 327 20.66 -22.33 -20.47
C ARG A 327 20.86 -23.84 -20.29
N ASN A 328 20.00 -24.63 -20.91
CA ASN A 328 20.10 -26.09 -20.88
C ASN A 328 19.62 -26.67 -22.22
N ASN A 329 20.40 -27.58 -22.83
CA ASN A 329 20.07 -28.30 -24.06
C ASN A 329 19.47 -27.41 -25.18
N GLY A 330 20.11 -26.27 -25.47
CA GLY A 330 19.65 -25.32 -26.50
C GLY A 330 18.44 -24.47 -26.14
N SER A 331 17.92 -24.59 -24.91
CA SER A 331 16.83 -23.77 -24.39
C SER A 331 17.33 -22.76 -23.36
N LEU A 332 16.70 -21.59 -23.31
CA LEU A 332 16.95 -20.56 -22.31
C LEU A 332 15.74 -20.45 -21.39
N THR A 333 15.92 -20.66 -20.09
CA THR A 333 14.89 -20.45 -19.08
C THR A 333 15.17 -19.16 -18.33
N VAL A 334 14.18 -18.26 -18.29
CA VAL A 334 14.20 -17.03 -17.52
C VAL A 334 13.18 -17.17 -16.40
N LYS A 335 13.60 -16.89 -15.16
CA LYS A 335 12.73 -16.87 -13.98
C LYS A 335 12.69 -15.47 -13.38
N TRP A 336 11.56 -15.11 -12.80
CA TRP A 336 11.37 -13.81 -12.16
C TRP A 336 10.49 -13.91 -10.91
N HIS A 337 10.55 -12.89 -10.08
CA HIS A 337 9.54 -12.57 -9.09
C HIS A 337 8.67 -11.43 -9.63
N GLY A 338 7.49 -11.22 -9.06
CA GLY A 338 6.61 -10.13 -9.43
C GLY A 338 5.23 -10.27 -8.82
N PRO A 339 4.39 -9.22 -8.89
CA PRO A 339 3.03 -9.25 -8.34
C PRO A 339 2.23 -10.50 -8.74
N SER A 340 1.64 -11.21 -7.78
CA SER A 340 0.86 -12.44 -8.07
C SER A 340 -0.46 -12.51 -7.29
N ALA A 341 -1.15 -11.37 -7.20
CA ALA A 341 -2.44 -11.24 -6.57
C ALA A 341 -3.53 -12.17 -7.13
N THR A 342 -4.45 -12.57 -6.26
CA THR A 342 -5.70 -13.25 -6.58
C THR A 342 -6.88 -12.40 -6.16
N LEU A 343 -7.83 -12.20 -7.09
CA LEU A 343 -9.06 -11.46 -6.87
C LEU A 343 -10.22 -12.43 -6.70
N LEU A 344 -10.91 -12.36 -5.57
CA LEU A 344 -12.09 -13.15 -5.24
C LEU A 344 -13.34 -12.33 -5.50
N ASN A 345 -14.25 -12.87 -6.33
CA ASN A 345 -15.63 -12.44 -6.37
C ASN A 345 -16.42 -13.18 -5.30
N VAL A 346 -16.82 -12.46 -4.25
CA VAL A 346 -17.51 -13.03 -3.09
C VAL A 346 -18.92 -13.49 -3.45
N THR A 347 -19.57 -12.82 -4.39
CA THR A 347 -20.94 -13.15 -4.83
C THR A 347 -20.98 -14.49 -5.56
N THR A 348 -20.00 -14.76 -6.42
CA THR A 348 -19.93 -16.01 -7.22
C THR A 348 -19.04 -17.08 -6.60
N GLY A 349 -18.21 -16.73 -5.61
CA GLY A 349 -17.17 -17.60 -5.04
C GLY A 349 -15.99 -17.85 -5.98
N THR A 350 -15.87 -17.13 -7.10
CA THR A 350 -14.82 -17.37 -8.09
C THR A 350 -13.58 -16.54 -7.79
N ALA A 351 -12.43 -17.21 -7.68
CA ALA A 351 -11.12 -16.56 -7.55
C ALA A 351 -10.34 -16.64 -8.87
N ALA A 352 -9.65 -15.56 -9.23
CA ALA A 352 -8.81 -15.52 -10.43
C ALA A 352 -7.51 -14.73 -10.21
N PRO A 353 -6.38 -15.15 -10.81
CA PRO A 353 -5.19 -14.32 -10.86
C PRO A 353 -5.43 -13.08 -11.73
N VAL A 354 -4.81 -11.97 -11.35
CA VAL A 354 -4.97 -10.68 -12.07
C VAL A 354 -3.69 -10.19 -12.75
N HIS A 355 -2.53 -10.76 -12.39
CA HIS A 355 -1.25 -10.41 -12.98
C HIS A 355 -0.80 -11.43 -14.01
N TYR A 356 -0.48 -10.93 -15.20
CA TYR A 356 0.04 -11.71 -16.31
C TYR A 356 1.37 -11.14 -16.77
N TYR A 357 2.18 -11.99 -17.37
CA TYR A 357 3.54 -11.71 -17.77
C TYR A 357 3.78 -12.06 -19.22
N VAL A 358 4.60 -11.24 -19.86
CA VAL A 358 5.19 -11.50 -21.16
C VAL A 358 6.70 -11.29 -21.04
N LEU A 359 7.48 -12.32 -21.38
CA LEU A 359 8.93 -12.17 -21.55
C LEU A 359 9.18 -11.49 -22.89
N GLU A 360 9.96 -10.42 -22.87
CA GLU A 360 10.35 -9.69 -24.06
C GLU A 360 11.86 -9.73 -24.27
N ARG A 361 12.28 -9.72 -25.53
CA ARG A 361 13.69 -9.74 -25.95
C ARG A 361 14.00 -8.57 -26.87
N SER A 362 15.22 -8.05 -26.75
CA SER A 362 15.81 -7.09 -27.68
C SER A 362 17.27 -7.46 -27.98
N THR A 363 17.80 -7.00 -29.10
CA THR A 363 19.25 -7.04 -29.41
C THR A 363 20.00 -5.79 -28.94
N SER A 364 19.28 -4.80 -28.39
CA SER A 364 19.83 -3.58 -27.80
C SER A 364 19.08 -3.19 -26.52
N LEU A 365 19.60 -2.21 -25.78
CA LEU A 365 18.91 -1.62 -24.62
C LEU A 365 17.85 -0.57 -25.00
N ALA A 366 17.60 -0.34 -26.30
CA ALA A 366 16.58 0.61 -26.75
C ALA A 366 15.18 0.18 -26.27
N ARG A 367 14.42 1.12 -25.68
CA ARG A 367 13.14 0.82 -25.01
C ARG A 367 12.10 0.22 -25.95
N ASP A 368 12.11 0.67 -27.19
CA ASP A 368 11.23 0.28 -28.30
C ASP A 368 11.72 -0.98 -29.04
N GLY A 369 12.96 -1.43 -28.82
CA GLY A 369 13.51 -2.63 -29.46
C GLY A 369 13.05 -3.96 -28.86
N PHE A 370 12.29 -3.94 -27.75
CA PHE A 370 11.81 -5.14 -27.08
C PHE A 370 10.55 -5.70 -27.72
N THR A 371 10.59 -6.98 -28.06
CA THR A 371 9.48 -7.73 -28.67
C THR A 371 9.13 -8.96 -27.83
N ALA A 372 7.85 -9.33 -27.79
CA ALA A 372 7.38 -10.50 -27.04
C ALA A 372 8.00 -11.79 -27.60
N VAL A 373 8.51 -12.64 -26.69
CA VAL A 373 9.07 -13.96 -26.99
C VAL A 373 8.40 -15.09 -26.19
N SER A 374 7.47 -14.76 -25.30
CA SER A 374 6.58 -15.73 -24.66
C SER A 374 5.12 -15.33 -24.88
N GLU A 375 4.24 -16.31 -24.76
CA GLU A 375 2.82 -16.05 -24.58
C GLU A 375 2.55 -15.34 -23.24
N LYS A 376 1.40 -14.67 -23.17
CA LYS A 376 0.88 -14.09 -21.92
C LYS A 376 0.54 -15.22 -20.95
N SER A 377 1.12 -15.20 -19.75
CA SER A 377 0.93 -16.26 -18.74
C SER A 377 1.00 -15.72 -17.32
N THR A 378 0.44 -16.45 -16.36
CA THR A 378 0.63 -16.20 -14.92
C THR A 378 1.88 -16.88 -14.36
N SER A 379 2.58 -17.68 -15.18
CA SER A 379 3.85 -18.31 -14.81
C SER A 379 4.91 -17.27 -14.48
N LEU A 380 5.73 -17.57 -13.48
CA LEU A 380 6.91 -16.78 -13.08
C LEU A 380 8.21 -17.26 -13.74
N GLU A 381 8.06 -18.07 -14.79
CA GLU A 381 9.14 -18.51 -15.66
C GLU A 381 8.67 -18.70 -17.10
N ALA A 382 9.59 -18.51 -18.03
CA ALA A 382 9.41 -18.83 -19.44
C ALA A 382 10.65 -19.52 -20.00
N THR A 383 10.44 -20.51 -20.87
CA THR A 383 11.50 -21.24 -21.55
C THR A 383 11.42 -20.99 -23.05
N LEU A 384 12.51 -20.51 -23.63
CA LEU A 384 12.64 -20.21 -25.05
C LEU A 384 13.46 -21.32 -25.73
N PRO A 385 12.86 -22.17 -26.58
CA PRO A 385 13.59 -23.19 -27.31
C PRO A 385 14.44 -22.55 -28.42
N ASN A 386 15.59 -23.15 -28.71
CA ASN A 386 16.50 -22.73 -29.78
C ASN A 386 16.86 -21.23 -29.72
N CYS A 387 16.92 -20.68 -28.51
CA CYS A 387 17.24 -19.28 -28.25
C CYS A 387 18.56 -19.19 -27.48
N CYS A 388 19.37 -18.15 -27.61
CA CYS A 388 19.36 -17.07 -28.58
C CYS A 388 20.83 -16.88 -29.00
N ASP A 389 21.11 -16.78 -30.29
CA ASP A 389 22.46 -16.49 -30.76
C ASP A 389 22.74 -14.98 -30.67
N GLY A 390 23.98 -14.63 -30.30
CA GLY A 390 24.43 -13.26 -30.14
C GLY A 390 23.91 -12.54 -28.88
N THR A 391 24.21 -11.24 -28.79
CA THR A 391 23.79 -10.40 -27.67
C THR A 391 22.27 -10.28 -27.60
N SER A 392 21.70 -10.56 -26.43
CA SER A 392 20.27 -10.46 -26.18
C SER A 392 20.02 -9.86 -24.81
N TYR A 393 19.06 -8.95 -24.74
CA TYR A 393 18.57 -8.33 -23.52
C TYR A 393 17.14 -8.81 -23.27
N PHE A 394 16.80 -9.08 -22.02
CA PHE A 394 15.48 -9.55 -21.62
C PHE A 394 14.84 -8.57 -20.63
N ARG A 395 13.52 -8.43 -20.74
CA ARG A 395 12.71 -7.81 -19.69
C ARG A 395 11.41 -8.58 -19.52
N VAL A 396 10.85 -8.51 -18.33
CA VAL A 396 9.53 -9.06 -18.03
C VAL A 396 8.56 -7.89 -18.00
N ARG A 397 7.51 -7.95 -18.82
CA ARG A 397 6.45 -6.94 -18.82
C ARG A 397 5.20 -7.49 -18.15
N LEU A 398 4.64 -6.71 -17.22
CA LEU A 398 3.28 -6.92 -16.73
C LEU A 398 2.29 -6.64 -17.87
N ALA A 399 1.46 -7.62 -18.16
CA ALA A 399 0.38 -7.53 -19.13
C ALA A 399 -0.95 -7.36 -18.37
N GLN A 400 -1.79 -6.46 -18.86
CA GLN A 400 -3.17 -6.33 -18.38
C GLN A 400 -3.94 -7.63 -18.63
N ARG A 401 -4.94 -7.92 -17.77
CA ARG A 401 -5.82 -9.08 -17.86
C ARG A 401 -6.51 -9.21 -19.21
#